data_AF-A0A7Y5AUM2-F1
#
_entry.id   AF-A0A7Y5AUM2-F1
#
_cell.length_a   1.000
_cell.length_b   1.000
_cell.length_c   1.000
_cell.angle_alpha   90.00
_cell.angle_beta   90.00
_cell.angle_gamma   90.00
#
_symmetry.space_group_name_H-M   'P 1'
#
loop_
_entity.id
_entity.type
_entity.pdbx_description
1 polymer ?
#
loop_
_entity_poly.entity_id
_entity_poly.type
_entity_poly.pdbx_seq_one_letter_code
_entity_poly.pdbx_strand_id
1 'polypeptide(L)'
;MQAVQLDRQSQRHSAATGLKTVFAILDKWQCSPEQIQRTLQISKAAYYKYRNDPYCASLTQDQIERISYVLNIHSSLRLLFDNPQNLYGFMALPNHNPYFNGNSPLDIISSGQFAALYETFKRIDALRGGMW
;
A
#
# COMPACT_ATOMS: atom_id res chain seq x y z
N MET A 1 -18.62 25.49 -12.91
CA MET A 1 -19.24 24.35 -12.19
C MET A 1 -19.00 23.00 -12.89
N GLN A 2 -19.07 22.91 -14.23
CA GLN A 2 -18.87 21.65 -14.97
C GLN A 2 -17.43 21.09 -14.93
N ALA A 3 -16.40 21.96 -15.01
CA ALA A 3 -14.99 21.53 -14.93
C ALA A 3 -14.61 20.91 -13.58
N VAL A 4 -15.14 21.44 -12.47
CA VAL A 4 -14.91 20.92 -11.10
C VAL A 4 -15.56 19.53 -10.91
N GLN A 5 -16.69 19.26 -11.57
CA GLN A 5 -17.35 17.96 -11.52
C GLN A 5 -16.58 16.89 -12.32
N LEU A 6 -16.06 17.25 -13.51
CA LEU A 6 -15.23 16.37 -14.33
C LEU A 6 -13.93 15.98 -13.62
N ASP A 7 -13.25 16.94 -12.98
CA ASP A 7 -12.04 16.70 -12.19
C ASP A 7 -12.31 15.74 -11.02
N ARG A 8 -13.39 15.97 -10.26
CA ARG A 8 -13.79 15.08 -9.15
C ARG A 8 -14.14 13.66 -9.63
N GLN A 9 -14.77 13.52 -10.78
CA GLN A 9 -15.10 12.20 -11.35
C GLN A 9 -13.84 11.45 -11.78
N SER A 10 -12.90 12.15 -12.43
CA SER A 10 -11.59 11.60 -12.80
C SER A 10 -10.79 11.15 -11.57
N GLN A 11 -10.73 11.99 -10.53
CA GLN A 11 -10.07 11.68 -9.27
C GLN A 11 -10.65 10.43 -8.61
N ARG A 12 -11.99 10.31 -8.56
CA ARG A 12 -12.67 9.11 -8.01
C ARG A 12 -12.33 7.85 -8.81
N HIS A 13 -12.31 7.96 -10.14
CA HIS A 13 -11.97 6.83 -11.00
C HIS A 13 -10.52 6.37 -10.81
N SER A 14 -9.59 7.31 -10.73
CA SER A 14 -8.18 7.04 -10.44
C SER A 14 -8.00 6.41 -9.06
N ALA A 15 -8.69 6.93 -8.04
CA ALA A 15 -8.65 6.38 -6.68
C ALA A 15 -9.19 4.94 -6.62
N ALA A 16 -10.30 4.65 -7.30
CA ALA A 16 -10.86 3.29 -7.41
C ALA A 16 -9.90 2.32 -8.11
N THR A 17 -9.25 2.77 -9.19
CA THR A 17 -8.24 1.99 -9.93
C THR A 17 -7.01 1.72 -9.06
N GLY A 18 -6.55 2.74 -8.32
CA GLY A 18 -5.47 2.60 -7.34
C GLY A 18 -5.82 1.59 -6.25
N LEU A 19 -7.02 1.68 -5.66
CA LEU A 19 -7.49 0.75 -4.64
C LEU A 19 -7.53 -0.70 -5.15
N LYS A 20 -8.08 -0.93 -6.35
CA LYS A 20 -8.10 -2.26 -6.99
C LYS A 20 -6.68 -2.82 -7.14
N THR A 21 -5.74 -1.98 -7.56
CA THR A 21 -4.34 -2.37 -7.75
C THR A 21 -3.67 -2.69 -6.42
N VAL A 22 -3.89 -1.86 -5.39
CA VAL A 22 -3.36 -2.08 -4.04
C VAL A 22 -3.89 -3.37 -3.42
N PHE A 23 -5.17 -3.71 -3.58
CA PHE A 23 -5.67 -5.00 -3.11
C PHE A 23 -4.95 -6.18 -3.76
N ALA A 24 -4.66 -6.11 -5.07
CA ALA A 24 -3.91 -7.15 -5.76
C ALA A 24 -2.44 -7.23 -5.32
N ILE A 25 -1.81 -6.10 -4.99
CA ILE A 25 -0.44 -6.06 -4.44
C ILE A 25 -0.41 -6.72 -3.06
N LEU A 26 -1.31 -6.30 -2.16
CA LEU A 26 -1.37 -6.82 -0.79
C LEU A 26 -1.70 -8.32 -0.76
N ASP A 27 -2.52 -8.81 -1.69
CA ASP A 27 -2.74 -10.26 -1.86
C ASP A 27 -1.46 -10.99 -2.25
N LYS A 28 -0.67 -10.43 -3.16
CA LYS A 28 0.58 -11.05 -3.59
C LYS A 28 1.65 -11.01 -2.49
N TRP A 29 1.62 -10.00 -1.63
CA TRP A 29 2.39 -9.97 -0.38
C TRP A 29 1.81 -10.88 0.71
N GLN A 30 0.74 -11.63 0.43
CA GLN A 30 0.09 -12.56 1.34
C GLN A 30 -0.48 -11.90 2.61
N CYS A 31 -0.91 -10.64 2.53
CA CYS A 31 -1.55 -9.96 3.66
C CYS A 31 -2.88 -10.63 4.03
N SER A 32 -3.13 -10.80 5.33
CA SER A 32 -4.46 -11.17 5.82
C SER A 32 -5.47 -10.03 5.62
N PRO A 33 -6.78 -10.32 5.59
CA PRO A 33 -7.81 -9.28 5.55
C PRO A 33 -7.65 -8.22 6.66
N GLU A 34 -7.24 -8.62 7.87
CA GLU A 34 -7.01 -7.72 9.00
C GLU A 34 -5.81 -6.80 8.77
N GLN A 35 -4.72 -7.33 8.21
CA GLN A 35 -3.55 -6.53 7.82
C GLN A 35 -3.94 -5.48 6.77
N ILE A 36 -4.68 -5.88 5.73
CA ILE A 36 -5.16 -4.96 4.69
C ILE A 36 -6.03 -3.84 5.29
N GLN A 37 -6.98 -4.21 6.16
CA GLN A 37 -7.86 -3.25 6.85
C GLN A 37 -7.05 -2.23 7.66
N ARG A 38 -6.06 -2.69 8.43
CA ARG A 38 -5.21 -1.83 9.27
C ARG A 38 -4.31 -0.93 8.42
N THR A 39 -3.62 -1.47 7.42
CA THR A 39 -2.73 -0.69 6.54
C THR A 39 -3.49 0.42 5.81
N LEU A 40 -4.68 0.10 5.29
CA LEU A 40 -5.49 1.05 4.53
C LEU A 40 -6.46 1.88 5.39
N GLN A 41 -6.54 1.64 6.70
CA GLN A 41 -7.53 2.27 7.60
C GLN A 41 -8.96 2.21 7.06
N ILE A 42 -9.37 1.03 6.60
CA ILE A 42 -10.75 0.76 6.15
C ILE A 42 -11.43 -0.21 7.12
N SER A 43 -12.72 0.02 7.37
CA SER A 43 -13.50 -0.90 8.21
C SER A 43 -13.67 -2.26 7.52
N LYS A 44 -13.97 -3.31 8.29
CA LYS A 44 -14.29 -4.64 7.76
C LYS A 44 -15.40 -4.58 6.69
N ALA A 45 -16.47 -3.82 6.94
CA ALA A 45 -17.56 -3.64 5.98
C ALA A 45 -17.10 -2.96 4.69
N ALA A 46 -16.28 -1.90 4.81
CA ALA A 46 -15.70 -1.22 3.66
C ALA A 46 -14.75 -2.14 2.87
N TYR A 47 -13.93 -2.94 3.55
CA TYR A 47 -13.03 -3.91 2.91
C TYR A 47 -13.80 -4.87 1.99
N TYR A 48 -14.83 -5.54 2.48
CA TYR A 48 -15.61 -6.48 1.65
C TYR A 48 -16.39 -5.77 0.55
N LYS A 49 -16.96 -4.59 0.84
CA LYS A 49 -17.69 -3.78 -0.15
C LYS A 49 -16.76 -3.35 -1.30
N TYR A 50 -15.59 -2.80 -0.97
CA TYR A 50 -14.64 -2.27 -1.94
C TYR A 50 -13.90 -3.38 -2.70
N ARG A 51 -13.71 -4.56 -2.10
CA ARG A 51 -13.22 -5.76 -2.79
C ARG A 51 -14.17 -6.20 -3.89
N ASN A 52 -15.47 -6.15 -3.62
CA ASN A 52 -16.50 -6.53 -4.59
C ASN A 52 -16.66 -5.46 -5.69
N ASP A 53 -16.71 -4.19 -5.30
CA ASP A 53 -16.81 -3.06 -6.23
C ASP A 53 -15.89 -1.90 -5.78
N PRO A 54 -14.67 -1.77 -6.35
CA PRO A 54 -13.77 -0.67 -6.01
C PRO A 54 -14.30 0.71 -6.42
N TYR A 55 -15.20 0.80 -7.41
CA TYR A 55 -15.70 2.08 -7.93
C TYR A 55 -16.76 2.72 -7.03
N CYS A 56 -17.35 1.95 -6.12
CA CYS A 56 -18.22 2.48 -5.08
C CYS A 56 -17.44 3.09 -3.89
N ALA A 57 -16.11 3.01 -3.90
CA ALA A 57 -15.28 3.45 -2.79
C ALA A 57 -15.37 4.96 -2.58
N SER A 58 -15.71 5.36 -1.35
CA SER A 58 -15.63 6.73 -0.89
C SER A 58 -14.45 6.81 0.07
N LEU A 59 -13.29 7.19 -0.46
CA LEU A 59 -12.04 7.22 0.28
C LEU A 59 -11.78 8.61 0.89
N THR A 60 -11.23 8.62 2.10
CA THR A 60 -10.69 9.84 2.72
C THR A 60 -9.33 10.18 2.11
N GLN A 61 -8.85 11.40 2.35
CA GLN A 61 -7.51 11.82 1.91
C GLN A 61 -6.40 10.91 2.49
N ASP A 62 -6.48 10.58 3.78
CA ASP A 62 -5.55 9.63 4.45
C ASP A 62 -5.53 8.26 3.75
N GLN A 63 -6.69 7.74 3.33
CA GLN A 63 -6.78 6.46 2.63
C GLN A 63 -6.17 6.52 1.23
N ILE A 64 -6.35 7.64 0.51
CA ILE A 64 -5.72 7.88 -0.80
C ILE A 64 -4.19 7.96 -0.67
N GLU A 65 -3.69 8.61 0.38
CA GLU A 65 -2.26 8.67 0.66
C GLU A 65 -1.69 7.30 1.01
N ARG A 66 -2.39 6.50 1.82
CA ARG A 66 -1.98 5.11 2.13
C ARG A 66 -1.92 4.23 0.89
N ILE A 67 -2.91 4.34 -0.01
CA ILE A 67 -2.89 3.68 -1.32
C ILE A 67 -1.64 4.09 -2.10
N SER A 68 -1.33 5.39 -2.12
CA SER A 68 -0.17 5.92 -2.82
C SER A 68 1.15 5.37 -2.26
N TYR A 69 1.29 5.26 -0.94
CA TYR A 69 2.48 4.65 -0.33
C TYR A 69 2.62 3.16 -0.65
N VAL A 70 1.54 2.38 -0.64
CA VAL A 70 1.61 0.96 -1.02
C VAL A 70 2.04 0.81 -2.48
N LEU A 71 1.50 1.63 -3.39
CA LEU A 71 1.90 1.66 -4.80
C LEU A 71 3.38 2.04 -4.97
N ASN A 72 3.86 3.02 -4.20
CA ASN A 72 5.25 3.47 -4.25
C ASN A 72 6.21 2.41 -3.69
N ILE A 73 5.87 1.75 -2.57
CA ILE A 73 6.65 0.62 -2.05
C ILE A 73 6.78 -0.46 -3.11
N HIS A 74 5.67 -0.87 -3.73
CA HIS A 74 5.69 -1.89 -4.78
C HIS A 74 6.53 -1.45 -6.00
N SER A 75 6.45 -0.17 -6.37
CA SER A 75 7.23 0.39 -7.47
C SER A 75 8.73 0.38 -7.16
N SER A 76 9.13 0.71 -5.92
CA SER A 76 10.53 0.64 -5.51
C SER A 76 11.04 -0.80 -5.47
N LEU A 77 10.24 -1.77 -5.00
CA LEU A 77 10.58 -3.19 -5.05
C LEU A 77 10.74 -3.71 -6.48
N ARG A 78 9.91 -3.26 -7.43
CA ARG A 78 10.05 -3.63 -8.86
C ARG A 78 11.34 -3.16 -9.49
N LEU A 79 11.97 -2.12 -8.94
CA LEU A 79 13.26 -1.62 -9.42
C LEU A 79 14.44 -2.26 -8.70
N LEU A 80 14.20 -2.87 -7.54
CA LEU A 80 15.22 -3.59 -6.77
C LEU A 80 15.33 -5.06 -7.19
N PHE A 81 14.23 -5.68 -7.62
CA PHE A 81 14.16 -7.12 -7.86
C PHE A 81 13.64 -7.46 -9.26
N ASP A 82 14.46 -8.20 -10.01
CA ASP A 82 14.06 -8.77 -11.30
C ASP A 82 13.23 -10.05 -11.14
N ASN A 83 13.39 -10.77 -10.02
CA ASN A 83 12.71 -12.03 -9.79
C ASN A 83 11.40 -11.83 -9.00
N PRO A 84 10.29 -12.48 -9.41
CA PRO A 84 8.99 -12.33 -8.74
C PRO A 84 8.98 -12.80 -7.28
N GLN A 85 9.83 -13.78 -6.92
CA GLN A 85 9.89 -14.31 -5.56
C GLN A 85 10.33 -13.23 -4.56
N ASN A 86 11.38 -12.47 -4.87
CA ASN A 86 11.84 -11.38 -4.02
C ASN A 86 10.89 -10.18 -4.10
N LEU A 87 10.39 -9.83 -5.30
CA LEU A 87 9.45 -8.73 -5.47
C LEU A 87 8.21 -8.85 -4.57
N TYR A 88 7.65 -10.06 -4.46
CA TYR A 88 6.45 -10.31 -3.65
C TYR A 88 6.75 -10.86 -2.26
N GLY A 89 7.91 -11.48 -2.05
CA GLY A 89 8.31 -12.05 -0.77
C GLY A 89 8.97 -11.07 0.19
N PHE A 90 9.68 -10.05 -0.31
CA PHE A 90 10.48 -9.13 0.53
C PHE A 90 9.70 -8.52 1.68
N MET A 91 8.45 -8.11 1.43
CA MET A 91 7.61 -7.45 2.43
C MET A 91 7.29 -8.37 3.62
N ALA A 92 7.27 -9.69 3.42
CA ALA A 92 6.98 -10.69 4.46
C ALA A 92 8.23 -11.23 5.16
N LEU A 93 9.44 -10.94 4.64
CA LEU A 93 10.68 -11.44 5.22
C LEU A 93 11.09 -10.61 6.46
N PRO A 94 11.55 -11.26 7.54
CA PRO A 94 12.19 -10.57 8.65
C PRO A 94 13.31 -9.67 8.15
N ASN A 95 13.29 -8.41 8.58
CA ASN A 95 14.30 -7.44 8.19
C ASN A 95 15.09 -6.98 9.42
N HIS A 96 16.40 -7.22 9.38
CA HIS A 96 17.30 -6.93 10.50
C HIS A 96 17.95 -5.53 10.43
N ASN A 97 17.60 -4.72 9.43
CA ASN A 97 18.04 -3.32 9.41
C ASN A 97 17.49 -2.58 10.64
N PRO A 98 18.20 -1.58 11.17
CA PRO A 98 17.91 -0.98 12.49
C PRO A 98 16.46 -0.51 12.70
N TYR A 99 15.78 -0.06 11.64
CA TYR A 99 14.38 0.38 11.73
C TYR A 99 13.39 -0.78 11.94
N PHE A 100 13.61 -1.91 11.26
CA PHE A 100 12.70 -3.05 11.29
C PHE A 100 12.95 -3.96 12.50
N ASN A 101 14.20 -3.98 13.00
CA ASN A 101 14.58 -4.66 14.24
C ASN A 101 14.11 -6.13 14.30
N GLY A 102 14.27 -6.86 13.19
CA GLY A 102 13.88 -8.26 13.04
C GLY A 102 12.42 -8.49 12.66
N ASN A 103 11.57 -7.45 12.63
CA ASN A 103 10.20 -7.56 12.12
C ASN A 103 10.20 -7.46 10.58
N SER A 104 9.17 -8.01 9.93
CA SER A 104 8.99 -7.80 8.51
C SER A 104 8.44 -6.40 8.21
N PRO A 105 8.68 -5.82 7.01
CA PRO A 105 8.00 -4.61 6.59
C PRO A 105 6.47 -4.69 6.70
N LEU A 106 5.86 -5.85 6.44
CA LEU A 106 4.42 -6.07 6.61
C LEU A 106 3.97 -5.92 8.07
N ASP A 107 4.71 -6.47 9.02
CA ASP A 107 4.37 -6.35 10.44
C ASP A 107 4.31 -4.88 10.87
N ILE A 108 5.26 -4.08 10.39
CA ILE A 108 5.35 -2.65 10.69
C ILE A 108 4.17 -1.87 10.10
N ILE A 109 3.88 -2.03 8.80
CA ILE A 109 2.77 -1.28 8.16
C ILE A 109 1.39 -1.77 8.61
N SER A 110 1.30 -3.02 9.10
CA SER A 110 0.06 -3.60 9.64
C SER A 110 -0.27 -3.10 11.05
N SER A 111 0.61 -2.31 11.67
CA SER A 111 0.25 -1.54 12.88
C SER A 111 -0.84 -0.50 12.62
N GLY A 112 -1.04 -0.10 11.35
CA GLY A 112 -2.00 0.91 10.92
C GLY A 112 -1.55 2.35 11.11
N GLN A 113 -0.42 2.57 11.79
CA GLN A 113 0.14 3.91 11.98
C GLN A 113 0.66 4.46 10.64
N PHE A 114 0.25 5.69 10.31
CA PHE A 114 0.68 6.32 9.06
C PHE A 114 2.21 6.52 9.02
N ALA A 115 2.80 6.95 10.14
CA ALA A 115 4.24 7.13 10.26
C ALA A 115 5.03 5.84 9.97
N ALA A 116 4.50 4.68 10.38
CA ALA A 116 5.11 3.38 10.10
C ALA A 116 5.09 3.04 8.60
N LEU A 117 3.98 3.32 7.92
CA LEU A 117 3.86 3.16 6.46
C LEU A 117 4.84 4.08 5.72
N TYR A 118 4.89 5.36 6.12
CA TYR A 118 5.79 6.36 5.56
C TYR A 118 7.27 5.99 5.72
N GLU A 119 7.69 5.65 6.95
CA GLU A 119 9.08 5.27 7.22
C GLU A 119 9.46 3.98 6.49
N THR A 120 8.56 2.99 6.43
CA THR A 120 8.79 1.77 5.65
C THR A 120 9.03 2.08 4.17
N PHE A 121 8.20 2.94 3.56
CA PHE A 121 8.41 3.41 2.19
C PHE A 121 9.79 4.07 2.04
N LYS A 122 10.11 5.05 2.89
CA LYS A 122 11.39 5.78 2.84
C LYS A 122 12.60 4.84 2.91
N ARG A 123 12.53 3.80 3.77
CA ARG A 123 13.63 2.85 3.96
C ARG A 123 13.78 1.94 2.73
N ILE A 124 12.67 1.46 2.16
CA ILE A 124 12.69 0.62 0.94
C ILE A 124 13.14 1.43 -0.27
N ASP A 125 12.69 2.68 -0.40
CA ASP A 125 13.07 3.54 -1.52
C ASP A 125 14.56 3.89 -1.49
N ALA A 126 15.13 4.12 -0.29
CA ALA A 126 16.56 4.41 -0.12
C ALA A 126 17.48 3.29 -0.64
N LEU A 127 17.05 2.02 -0.56
CA LEU A 127 17.81 0.88 -1.08
C LEU A 127 18.16 1.04 -2.56
N ARG A 128 17.35 1.77 -3.33
CA ARG A 128 17.60 2.01 -4.76
C ARG A 128 18.83 2.89 -5.02
N GLY A 129 19.20 3.74 -4.06
CA GLY A 129 20.38 4.59 -4.16
C GLY A 129 21.65 3.94 -3.62
N GLY A 130 21.61 2.66 -3.20
CA GLY A 130 22.72 2.03 -2.46
C GLY A 130 22.99 2.70 -1.10
N MET A 131 22.11 3.62 -0.69
CA MET A 131 22.10 4.15 0.65
C MET A 131 21.33 3.10 1.44
N TRP A 132 22.03 2.29 2.23
CA TRP A 132 21.61 1.74 3.53
C TRP A 132 22.40 0.49 3.94
#